data_AF-A0A8I0B1X8-F1
#
_entry.id   AF-A0A8I0B1X8-F1
#
_cell.length_a   1.000
_cell.length_b   1.000
_cell.length_c   1.000
_cell.angle_alpha   90.00
_cell.angle_beta   90.00
_cell.angle_gamma   90.00
#
_symmetry.space_group_name_H-M   'P 1'
#
loop_
_entity.id
_entity.type
_entity.pdbx_description
1 polymer ?
#
loop_
_entity_poly.entity_id
_entity_poly.type
_entity_poly.pdbx_seq_one_letter_code
_entity_poly.pdbx_strand_id
1 'polypeptide(L)'
;MTRKKLPIGIQTFSEIRREGYYYVDKTPFVSALAESGKYYFLSRPRRFGKSLFLDTLAEAFAGNRALFTGLYLEDHWDWEKRHPVVRISFAEGQLQQAAQLEEHIHEILTENARRLGVPIDPAPKGVHLRFGQLITRAAETYGHQTVVLVDEYDKPILDNLTDPDTARAMREGLRNLYSVLKGRDADLRFVFLTGVSKFSKVSLFSGLNNLNDITVDDRYAALCGYTEDDLDTVFAPEFTAAAAEGRPLDRRQVRAWYNGYSWGGPQRVYNPFDVLLVFDKRDFRAWWFETATPRFLVQWLARHRFYTPQLERLYASEQLLSAFDVEHIEPEALLWQTGYLTLTERRITPAGTPAYVLGLPNQEVRMALNAALRAAWLTPELERILQ
;
A
#
# COMPACT_ATOMS: atom_id res chain seq x y z
N MET A 1 -22.26 -5.08 20.76
CA MET A 1 -22.18 -5.51 19.34
C MET A 1 -21.91 -7.01 19.30
N THR A 2 -22.41 -7.70 18.27
CA THR A 2 -22.19 -9.14 18.08
C THR A 2 -20.87 -9.38 17.34
N ARG A 3 -20.19 -10.48 17.65
CA ARG A 3 -18.97 -10.93 16.96
C ARG A 3 -19.24 -11.14 15.46
N LYS A 4 -18.29 -10.73 14.62
CA LYS A 4 -18.34 -10.85 13.15
C LYS A 4 -17.21 -11.74 12.63
N LYS A 5 -17.24 -12.06 11.34
CA LYS A 5 -16.13 -12.77 10.69
C LYS A 5 -14.91 -11.85 10.56
N LEU A 6 -13.70 -12.39 10.71
CA LEU A 6 -12.44 -11.64 10.52
C LEU A 6 -12.05 -11.66 9.03
N PRO A 7 -11.84 -10.50 8.37
CA PRO A 7 -11.53 -10.44 6.93
C PRO A 7 -10.05 -10.72 6.64
N ILE A 8 -9.53 -11.85 7.11
CA ILE A 8 -8.12 -12.20 6.93
C ILE A 8 -7.85 -12.54 5.46
N GLY A 9 -7.04 -11.71 4.80
CA GLY A 9 -6.68 -11.91 3.40
C GLY A 9 -7.73 -11.45 2.38
N ILE A 10 -8.89 -10.96 2.85
CA ILE A 10 -9.95 -10.47 1.98
C ILE A 10 -9.68 -9.01 1.63
N GLN A 11 -9.64 -8.71 0.33
CA GLN A 11 -9.42 -7.35 -0.19
C GLN A 11 -10.64 -6.79 -0.92
N THR A 12 -11.67 -7.62 -1.12
CA THR A 12 -12.90 -7.26 -1.80
C THR A 12 -13.87 -6.63 -0.80
N PHE A 13 -14.11 -5.33 -0.94
CA PHE A 13 -15.02 -4.56 -0.10
C PHE A 13 -16.44 -5.13 -0.17
N SER A 14 -16.92 -5.49 -1.36
CA SER A 14 -18.27 -6.02 -1.52
C SER A 14 -18.49 -7.35 -0.76
N GLU A 15 -17.49 -8.22 -0.72
CA GLU A 15 -17.50 -9.47 0.07
C GLU A 15 -17.59 -9.15 1.57
N ILE A 16 -16.71 -8.27 2.07
CA ILE A 16 -16.69 -7.86 3.48
C ILE A 16 -18.06 -7.33 3.92
N ARG A 17 -18.68 -6.49 3.09
CA ARG A 17 -19.98 -5.87 3.39
C ARG A 17 -21.15 -6.86 3.32
N ARG A 18 -21.15 -7.79 2.36
CA ARG A 18 -22.25 -8.75 2.16
C ARG A 18 -22.22 -9.91 3.13
N GLU A 19 -21.03 -10.35 3.55
CA GLU A 19 -20.87 -11.59 4.30
C GLU A 19 -20.69 -11.41 5.81
N GLY A 20 -20.91 -10.18 6.32
CA GLY A 20 -20.91 -9.90 7.75
C GLY A 20 -19.52 -9.94 8.38
N TYR A 21 -18.49 -9.49 7.64
CA TYR A 21 -17.14 -9.32 8.18
C TYR A 21 -17.02 -8.03 9.00
N TYR A 22 -16.02 -7.97 9.89
CA TYR A 22 -15.60 -6.69 10.47
C TYR A 22 -15.12 -5.74 9.36
N TYR A 23 -15.49 -4.47 9.48
CA TYR A 23 -14.99 -3.40 8.63
C TYR A 23 -14.86 -2.15 9.48
N VAL A 24 -13.68 -1.55 9.45
CA VAL A 24 -13.44 -0.23 10.03
C VAL A 24 -13.76 0.79 8.95
N ASP A 25 -14.63 1.74 9.28
CA ASP A 25 -15.09 2.73 8.31
C ASP A 25 -13.97 3.71 7.91
N LYS A 26 -13.41 3.50 6.72
CA LYS A 26 -12.43 4.42 6.10
C LYS A 26 -13.07 5.31 5.03
N THR A 27 -14.39 5.26 4.89
CA THR A 27 -15.13 5.98 3.86
C THR A 27 -15.16 7.52 4.05
N PRO A 28 -14.92 8.12 5.23
CA PRO A 28 -14.66 9.56 5.34
C PRO A 28 -13.46 10.02 4.50
N PHE A 29 -12.40 9.20 4.40
CA PHE A 29 -11.24 9.54 3.58
C PHE A 29 -11.57 9.53 2.08
N VAL A 30 -12.53 8.71 1.65
CA VAL A 30 -12.96 8.67 0.24
C VAL A 30 -13.64 9.98 -0.16
N SER A 31 -14.59 10.49 0.65
CA SER A 31 -15.22 11.81 0.40
C SER A 31 -14.17 12.93 0.40
N ALA A 32 -13.31 12.98 1.43
CA ALA A 32 -12.27 14.00 1.52
C ALA A 32 -11.32 14.01 0.31
N LEU A 33 -10.90 12.83 -0.17
CA LEU A 33 -10.03 12.72 -1.34
C LEU A 33 -10.76 13.12 -2.64
N ALA A 34 -12.01 12.70 -2.82
CA ALA A 34 -12.77 12.98 -4.04
C ALA A 34 -13.13 14.47 -4.20
N GLU A 35 -13.22 15.21 -3.09
CA GLU A 35 -13.53 16.64 -3.05
C GLU A 35 -12.28 17.52 -3.14
N SER A 36 -11.15 17.09 -2.56
CA SER A 36 -9.96 17.95 -2.43
C SER A 36 -9.09 18.01 -3.68
N GLY A 37 -9.23 17.07 -4.61
CA GLY A 37 -8.31 16.97 -5.73
C GLY A 37 -8.53 15.73 -6.58
N LYS A 38 -7.50 15.42 -7.38
CA LYS A 38 -7.64 14.46 -8.49
C LYS A 38 -6.55 13.43 -8.57
N TYR A 39 -5.28 13.78 -8.34
CA TYR A 39 -4.15 12.87 -8.49
C TYR A 39 -3.50 12.62 -7.13
N TYR A 40 -3.62 11.39 -6.65
CA TYR A 40 -3.10 10.98 -5.35
C TYR A 40 -2.13 9.82 -5.45
N PHE A 41 -1.15 9.85 -4.57
CA PHE A 41 -0.21 8.77 -4.34
C PHE A 41 -0.14 8.43 -2.86
N LEU A 42 -0.19 7.13 -2.55
CA LEU A 42 -0.04 6.62 -1.19
C LEU A 42 0.93 5.43 -1.18
N SER A 43 2.03 5.55 -0.44
CA SER A 43 2.88 4.41 -0.08
C SER A 43 2.56 3.95 1.34
N ARG A 44 2.35 2.65 1.51
CA ARG A 44 2.26 1.98 2.82
C ARG A 44 2.91 0.60 2.71
N PRO A 45 3.41 0.03 3.81
CA PRO A 45 3.93 -1.33 3.80
C PRO A 45 2.90 -2.37 3.33
N ARG A 46 3.36 -3.57 2.97
CA ARG A 46 2.48 -4.68 2.59
C ARG A 46 1.49 -4.98 3.73
N ARG A 47 0.26 -5.34 3.36
CA ARG A 47 -0.85 -5.73 4.27
C ARG A 47 -1.43 -4.63 5.17
N PHE A 48 -1.18 -3.37 4.86
CA PHE A 48 -1.81 -2.23 5.54
C PHE A 48 -3.24 -1.91 5.09
N GLY A 49 -3.83 -2.70 4.19
CA GLY A 49 -5.20 -2.48 3.70
C GLY A 49 -5.31 -1.53 2.50
N LYS A 50 -4.19 -1.28 1.77
CA LYS A 50 -4.18 -0.45 0.55
C LYS A 50 -5.17 -0.94 -0.51
N SER A 51 -5.09 -2.23 -0.85
CA SER A 51 -5.93 -2.85 -1.88
C SER A 51 -7.41 -2.82 -1.52
N LEU A 52 -7.74 -3.04 -0.24
CA LEU A 52 -9.12 -2.89 0.26
C LEU A 52 -9.61 -1.44 0.17
N PHE A 53 -8.76 -0.46 0.45
CA PHE A 53 -9.11 0.95 0.31
C PHE A 53 -9.32 1.33 -1.17
N LEU A 54 -8.47 0.83 -2.08
CA LEU A 54 -8.67 0.96 -3.52
C LEU A 54 -9.99 0.33 -3.98
N ASP A 55 -10.34 -0.84 -3.45
CA ASP A 55 -11.62 -1.49 -3.73
C ASP A 55 -12.80 -0.64 -3.24
N THR A 56 -12.68 -0.08 -2.03
CA THR A 56 -13.68 0.84 -1.46
C THR A 56 -13.86 2.08 -2.35
N LEU A 57 -12.77 2.67 -2.86
CA LEU A 57 -12.82 3.77 -3.84
C LEU A 57 -13.54 3.34 -5.12
N ALA A 58 -13.21 2.17 -5.66
CA ALA A 58 -13.82 1.65 -6.89
C ALA A 58 -15.34 1.51 -6.74
N GLU A 59 -15.80 0.92 -5.64
CA GLU A 59 -17.21 0.70 -5.35
C GLU A 59 -17.97 2.01 -5.11
N ALA A 60 -17.34 3.00 -4.48
CA ALA A 60 -17.92 4.33 -4.26
C ALA A 60 -18.11 5.08 -5.60
N PHE A 61 -17.06 5.15 -6.42
CA PHE A 61 -17.12 5.83 -7.72
C PHE A 61 -18.02 5.11 -8.74
N ALA A 62 -18.14 3.79 -8.67
CA ALA A 62 -19.09 3.03 -9.47
C ALA A 62 -20.56 3.24 -9.04
N GLY A 63 -20.81 3.86 -7.89
CA GLY A 63 -22.15 4.18 -7.39
C GLY A 63 -22.86 3.02 -6.70
N ASN A 64 -22.12 2.05 -6.13
CA ASN A 64 -22.68 0.86 -5.49
C ASN A 64 -23.18 1.12 -4.06
N ARG A 65 -24.14 2.08 -3.92
CA ARG A 65 -24.67 2.61 -2.64
C ARG A 65 -24.99 1.54 -1.59
N ALA A 66 -25.58 0.43 -2.00
CA ALA A 66 -25.99 -0.64 -1.08
C ALA A 66 -24.84 -1.23 -0.24
N LEU A 67 -23.59 -1.16 -0.72
CA LEU A 67 -22.42 -1.61 0.04
C LEU A 67 -22.07 -0.66 1.20
N PHE A 68 -22.49 0.59 1.10
CA PHE A 68 -22.12 1.67 2.02
C PHE A 68 -23.14 1.89 3.14
N THR A 69 -24.22 1.12 3.20
CA THR A 69 -25.23 1.26 4.26
C THR A 69 -24.60 1.14 5.66
N GLY A 70 -24.87 2.13 6.50
CA GLY A 70 -24.33 2.29 7.85
C GLY A 70 -22.87 2.77 7.89
N LEU A 71 -22.31 3.24 6.78
CA LEU A 71 -20.99 3.89 6.69
C LEU A 71 -21.16 5.37 6.39
N TYR A 72 -20.13 6.18 6.66
CA TYR A 72 -20.14 7.62 6.47
C TYR A 72 -20.58 8.04 5.06
N LEU A 73 -20.10 7.38 4.01
CA LEU A 73 -20.45 7.73 2.63
C LEU A 73 -21.92 7.55 2.27
N GLU A 74 -22.71 6.76 3.02
CA GLU A 74 -24.14 6.55 2.70
C GLU A 74 -24.87 7.88 2.49
N ASP A 75 -24.56 8.87 3.34
CA ASP A 75 -25.17 10.20 3.35
C ASP A 75 -24.24 11.32 2.83
N HIS A 76 -22.96 11.02 2.59
CA HIS A 76 -21.92 11.99 2.20
C HIS A 76 -21.33 11.70 0.83
N TRP A 77 -22.13 11.10 -0.07
CA TRP A 77 -21.73 10.81 -1.44
C TRP A 77 -22.87 11.04 -2.42
N ASP A 78 -22.52 11.53 -3.60
CA ASP A 78 -23.46 11.71 -4.71
C ASP A 78 -23.58 10.40 -5.50
N TRP A 79 -24.56 9.57 -5.11
CA TRP A 79 -24.80 8.26 -5.69
C TRP A 79 -25.41 8.30 -7.11
N GLU A 80 -25.87 9.47 -7.57
CA GLU A 80 -26.37 9.65 -8.94
C GLU A 80 -25.21 9.75 -9.93
N LYS A 81 -24.05 10.27 -9.49
CA LYS A 81 -22.84 10.38 -10.32
C LYS A 81 -22.06 9.07 -10.32
N ARG A 82 -22.24 8.29 -11.38
CA ARG A 82 -21.52 7.04 -11.61
C ARG A 82 -20.36 7.24 -12.58
N HIS A 83 -19.16 6.96 -12.13
CA HIS A 83 -17.95 7.08 -12.93
C HIS A 83 -17.46 5.70 -13.40
N PRO A 84 -17.01 5.55 -14.65
CA PRO A 84 -16.33 4.33 -15.05
C PRO A 84 -14.98 4.24 -14.33
N VAL A 85 -14.73 3.10 -13.70
CA VAL A 85 -13.49 2.85 -12.96
C VAL A 85 -12.60 1.93 -13.77
N VAL A 86 -11.37 2.32 -14.06
CA VAL A 86 -10.30 1.49 -14.62
C VAL A 86 -9.37 1.08 -13.49
N ARG A 87 -9.13 -0.23 -13.34
CA ARG A 87 -8.26 -0.80 -12.30
C ARG A 87 -7.05 -1.47 -12.92
N ILE A 88 -5.86 -1.06 -12.50
CA ILE A 88 -4.59 -1.64 -12.91
C ILE A 88 -3.94 -2.22 -11.67
N SER A 89 -3.53 -3.49 -11.72
CA SER A 89 -2.82 -4.15 -10.62
C SER A 89 -1.66 -4.93 -11.20
N PHE A 90 -0.47 -4.75 -10.62
CA PHE A 90 0.71 -5.55 -10.96
C PHE A 90 0.99 -6.63 -9.90
N ALA A 91 0.00 -6.95 -9.06
CA ALA A 91 0.16 -7.90 -7.97
C ALA A 91 0.39 -9.36 -8.44
N GLU A 92 0.04 -9.68 -9.68
CA GLU A 92 0.13 -11.02 -10.24
C GLU A 92 1.39 -11.20 -11.09
N GLY A 93 2.01 -12.38 -10.99
CA GLY A 93 3.20 -12.74 -11.76
C GLY A 93 4.51 -12.14 -11.24
N GLN A 94 5.62 -12.63 -11.84
CA GLN A 94 6.95 -12.05 -11.73
C GLN A 94 7.41 -11.72 -13.15
N LEU A 95 7.51 -10.42 -13.45
CA LEU A 95 7.82 -9.93 -14.78
C LEU A 95 9.31 -9.65 -14.84
N GLN A 96 10.06 -10.42 -15.63
CA GLN A 96 11.52 -10.35 -15.70
C GLN A 96 12.02 -9.82 -17.06
N GLN A 97 11.12 -9.52 -17.99
CA GLN A 97 11.45 -8.95 -19.30
C GLN A 97 10.45 -7.88 -19.72
N ALA A 98 10.90 -6.86 -20.46
CA ALA A 98 10.06 -5.76 -20.92
C ALA A 98 8.86 -6.24 -21.76
N ALA A 99 9.04 -7.27 -22.58
CA ALA A 99 7.97 -7.87 -23.39
C ALA A 99 6.86 -8.48 -22.51
N GLN A 100 7.23 -9.13 -21.40
CA GLN A 100 6.26 -9.70 -20.46
C GLN A 100 5.46 -8.60 -19.76
N LEU A 101 6.10 -7.48 -19.41
CA LEU A 101 5.41 -6.31 -18.86
C LEU A 101 4.41 -5.73 -19.87
N GLU A 102 4.82 -5.58 -21.13
CA GLU A 102 3.94 -5.06 -22.19
C GLU A 102 2.73 -5.96 -22.44
N GLU A 103 2.95 -7.28 -22.53
CA GLU A 103 1.88 -8.28 -22.67
C GLU A 103 0.91 -8.24 -21.49
N HIS A 104 1.44 -8.23 -20.26
CA HIS A 104 0.62 -8.16 -19.06
C HIS A 104 -0.22 -6.87 -18.99
N ILE A 105 0.35 -5.73 -19.35
CA ILE A 105 -0.41 -4.47 -19.43
C ILE A 105 -1.51 -4.59 -20.49
N HIS A 106 -1.22 -5.19 -21.64
CA HIS A 106 -2.22 -5.40 -22.68
C HIS A 106 -3.40 -6.26 -22.22
N GLU A 107 -3.15 -7.28 -21.40
CA GLU A 107 -4.20 -8.11 -20.79
C GLU A 107 -5.05 -7.30 -19.80
N ILE A 108 -4.41 -6.57 -18.88
CA ILE A 108 -5.10 -5.69 -17.91
C ILE A 108 -6.03 -4.71 -18.64
N LEU A 109 -5.54 -4.06 -19.70
CA LEU A 109 -6.34 -3.09 -20.46
C LEU A 109 -7.52 -3.78 -21.17
N THR A 110 -7.32 -5.00 -21.67
CA THR A 110 -8.37 -5.79 -22.33
C THR A 110 -9.45 -6.23 -21.33
N GLU A 111 -9.07 -6.62 -20.12
CA GLU A 111 -10.02 -6.99 -19.08
C GLU A 111 -10.84 -5.78 -18.60
N ASN A 112 -10.21 -4.61 -18.44
CA ASN A 112 -10.95 -3.39 -18.12
C ASN A 112 -11.91 -2.97 -19.24
N ALA A 113 -11.46 -3.04 -20.50
CA ALA A 113 -12.30 -2.80 -21.67
C ALA A 113 -13.52 -3.74 -21.67
N ARG A 114 -13.31 -5.04 -21.44
CA ARG A 114 -14.39 -6.03 -21.33
C ARG A 114 -15.36 -5.71 -20.20
N ARG A 115 -14.84 -5.49 -18.99
CA ARG A 115 -15.66 -5.20 -17.79
C ARG A 115 -16.49 -3.92 -17.94
N LEU A 116 -15.93 -2.89 -18.58
CA LEU A 116 -16.62 -1.63 -18.82
C LEU A 116 -17.54 -1.66 -20.05
N GLY A 117 -17.47 -2.71 -20.88
CA GLY A 117 -18.21 -2.79 -22.15
C GLY A 117 -17.69 -1.82 -23.22
N VAL A 118 -16.41 -1.43 -23.15
CA VAL A 118 -15.80 -0.41 -23.99
C VAL A 118 -14.81 -1.06 -24.95
N PRO A 119 -15.04 -1.03 -26.27
CA PRO A 119 -14.09 -1.60 -27.21
C PRO A 119 -12.81 -0.74 -27.23
N ILE A 120 -11.65 -1.39 -27.26
CA ILE A 120 -10.35 -0.75 -27.53
C ILE A 120 -9.65 -1.50 -28.65
N ASP A 121 -8.69 -0.86 -29.31
CA ASP A 121 -7.96 -1.53 -30.38
C ASP A 121 -7.20 -2.77 -29.86
N PRO A 122 -7.12 -3.85 -30.66
CA PRO A 122 -6.39 -5.05 -30.28
C PRO A 122 -4.88 -4.78 -30.20
N ALA A 123 -4.18 -5.57 -29.39
CA ALA A 123 -2.71 -5.66 -29.44
C ALA A 123 -2.26 -6.12 -30.84
N PRO A 124 -1.06 -5.73 -31.32
CA PRO A 124 0.04 -5.07 -30.60
C PRO A 124 0.11 -3.55 -30.78
N LYS A 125 -1.01 -2.81 -30.74
CA LYS A 125 -0.91 -1.33 -30.63
C LYS A 125 -0.24 -0.94 -29.32
N GLY A 126 0.64 0.07 -29.35
CA GLY A 126 1.40 0.51 -28.18
C GLY A 126 0.53 0.76 -26.94
N VAL A 127 1.02 0.32 -25.78
CA VAL A 127 0.32 0.38 -24.48
C VAL A 127 -0.29 1.74 -24.18
N HIS A 128 0.48 2.82 -24.37
CA HIS A 128 0.03 4.19 -24.11
C HIS A 128 -1.19 4.59 -24.97
N LEU A 129 -1.26 4.13 -26.23
CA LEU A 129 -2.40 4.39 -27.11
C LEU A 129 -3.65 3.65 -26.62
N ARG A 130 -3.51 2.35 -26.31
CA ARG A 130 -4.62 1.52 -25.84
C ARG A 130 -5.18 2.04 -24.51
N PHE A 131 -4.30 2.43 -23.59
CA PHE A 131 -4.72 2.98 -22.30
C PHE A 131 -5.42 4.34 -22.48
N GLY A 132 -4.90 5.21 -23.34
CA GLY A 132 -5.54 6.47 -23.67
C GLY A 132 -6.94 6.29 -24.28
N GLN A 133 -7.09 5.33 -25.19
CA GLN A 133 -8.38 4.97 -25.77
C GLN A 133 -9.35 4.44 -24.72
N LEU A 134 -8.90 3.57 -23.82
CA LEU A 134 -9.72 3.03 -22.73
C LEU A 134 -10.29 4.17 -21.87
N ILE A 135 -9.44 5.12 -21.45
CA ILE A 135 -9.86 6.26 -20.63
C ILE A 135 -10.90 7.12 -21.35
N THR A 136 -10.61 7.54 -22.58
CA THR A 136 -11.50 8.43 -23.34
C THR A 136 -12.83 7.74 -23.68
N ARG A 137 -12.79 6.51 -24.21
CA ARG A 137 -14.02 5.81 -24.58
C ARG A 137 -14.87 5.42 -23.36
N ALA A 138 -14.25 5.12 -22.23
CA ALA A 138 -14.99 4.90 -20.99
C ALA A 138 -15.72 6.18 -20.57
N ALA A 139 -15.05 7.34 -20.62
CA ALA A 139 -15.67 8.61 -20.29
C ALA A 139 -16.84 8.95 -21.22
N GLU A 140 -16.68 8.72 -22.52
CA GLU A 140 -17.74 8.93 -23.53
C GLU A 140 -18.93 7.98 -23.31
N THR A 141 -18.67 6.69 -23.08
CA THR A 141 -19.72 5.67 -22.94
C THR A 141 -20.58 5.89 -21.70
N TYR A 142 -19.98 6.33 -20.59
CA TYR A 142 -20.67 6.54 -19.32
C TYR A 142 -21.15 7.97 -19.12
N GLY A 143 -20.79 8.91 -20.01
CA GLY A 143 -21.11 10.34 -19.89
C GLY A 143 -20.44 11.04 -18.71
N HIS A 144 -19.49 10.37 -18.05
CA HIS A 144 -18.80 10.84 -16.85
C HIS A 144 -17.32 10.51 -16.93
N GLN A 145 -16.48 11.43 -16.47
CA GLN A 145 -15.02 11.28 -16.46
C GLN A 145 -14.57 9.98 -15.75
N THR A 146 -13.52 9.35 -16.27
CA THR A 146 -12.98 8.06 -15.83
C THR A 146 -12.16 8.16 -14.55
N VAL A 147 -12.31 7.18 -13.66
CA VAL A 147 -11.48 7.01 -12.47
C VAL A 147 -10.41 5.96 -12.75
N VAL A 148 -9.15 6.25 -12.45
CA VAL A 148 -8.03 5.29 -12.60
C VAL A 148 -7.46 4.94 -11.24
N LEU A 149 -7.45 3.65 -10.92
CA LEU A 149 -6.94 3.12 -9.67
C LEU A 149 -5.81 2.14 -9.97
N VAL A 150 -4.63 2.36 -9.40
CA VAL A 150 -3.43 1.55 -9.64
C VAL A 150 -2.93 0.96 -8.34
N ASP A 151 -2.90 -0.37 -8.25
CA ASP A 151 -2.30 -1.11 -7.14
C ASP A 151 -0.95 -1.71 -7.52
N GLU A 152 -0.08 -1.83 -6.53
CA GLU A 152 1.31 -2.30 -6.65
C GLU A 152 2.05 -1.67 -7.85
N TYR A 153 1.91 -0.35 -8.04
CA TYR A 153 2.42 0.39 -9.20
C TYR A 153 3.92 0.22 -9.49
N ASP A 154 4.69 -0.15 -8.46
CA ASP A 154 6.14 -0.28 -8.40
C ASP A 154 6.62 -1.74 -8.37
N LYS A 155 5.72 -2.72 -8.21
CA LYS A 155 6.10 -4.13 -8.06
C LYS A 155 7.00 -4.67 -9.17
N PRO A 156 6.75 -4.40 -10.48
CA PRO A 156 7.64 -4.88 -11.53
C PRO A 156 9.08 -4.38 -11.39
N ILE A 157 9.29 -3.20 -10.82
CA ILE A 157 10.63 -2.66 -10.54
C ILE A 157 11.21 -3.36 -9.30
N LEU A 158 10.41 -3.48 -8.22
CA LEU A 158 10.82 -4.08 -6.95
C LEU A 158 11.27 -5.53 -7.10
N ASP A 159 10.57 -6.31 -7.92
CA ASP A 159 10.88 -7.73 -8.14
C ASP A 159 12.21 -7.94 -8.87
N ASN A 160 12.74 -6.89 -9.53
CA ASN A 160 13.97 -6.94 -10.31
C ASN A 160 15.09 -6.08 -9.73
N LEU A 161 15.01 -5.64 -8.46
CA LEU A 161 16.05 -4.78 -7.85
C LEU A 161 17.46 -5.39 -7.84
N THR A 162 17.59 -6.71 -7.97
CA THR A 162 18.89 -7.39 -8.07
C THR A 162 19.50 -7.36 -9.48
N ASP A 163 18.73 -6.95 -10.49
CA ASP A 163 19.15 -6.79 -11.88
C ASP A 163 18.81 -5.36 -12.36
N PRO A 164 19.77 -4.43 -12.28
CA PRO A 164 19.56 -3.02 -12.61
C PRO A 164 19.05 -2.77 -14.04
N ASP A 165 19.46 -3.59 -15.02
CA ASP A 165 19.07 -3.40 -16.41
C ASP A 165 17.62 -3.79 -16.63
N THR A 166 17.19 -4.92 -16.06
CA THR A 166 15.78 -5.33 -16.05
C THR A 166 14.93 -4.34 -15.27
N ALA A 167 15.35 -3.91 -14.07
CA ALA A 167 14.62 -2.90 -13.29
C ALA A 167 14.45 -1.57 -14.06
N ARG A 168 15.49 -1.14 -14.79
CA ARG A 168 15.43 0.04 -15.66
C ARG A 168 14.43 -0.17 -16.79
N ALA A 169 14.44 -1.33 -17.47
CA ALA A 169 13.49 -1.64 -18.52
C ALA A 169 12.02 -1.64 -18.01
N MET A 170 11.76 -2.22 -16.83
CA MET A 170 10.44 -2.19 -16.19
C MET A 170 9.99 -0.76 -15.91
N ARG A 171 10.89 0.07 -15.38
CA ARG A 171 10.62 1.49 -15.11
C ARG A 171 10.25 2.25 -16.38
N GLU A 172 10.98 2.05 -17.47
CA GLU A 172 10.68 2.72 -18.75
C GLU A 172 9.32 2.29 -19.32
N GLY A 173 8.98 1.00 -19.24
CA GLY A 173 7.66 0.49 -19.64
C GLY A 173 6.51 1.07 -18.82
N LEU A 174 6.66 1.12 -17.49
CA LEU A 174 5.68 1.74 -16.59
C LEU A 174 5.57 3.25 -16.82
N ARG A 175 6.67 3.96 -17.08
CA ARG A 175 6.66 5.38 -17.43
C ARG A 175 5.84 5.63 -18.69
N ASN A 176 5.99 4.78 -19.71
CA ASN A 176 5.21 4.85 -20.95
C ASN A 176 3.70 4.72 -20.66
N LEU A 177 3.29 3.76 -19.83
CA LEU A 177 1.90 3.59 -19.41
C LEU A 177 1.36 4.82 -18.68
N TYR A 178 2.04 5.30 -17.64
CA TYR A 178 1.52 6.39 -16.80
C TYR A 178 1.57 7.77 -17.47
N SER A 179 2.41 7.95 -18.49
CA SER A 179 2.49 9.21 -19.27
C SER A 179 1.13 9.65 -19.84
N VAL A 180 0.25 8.69 -20.15
CA VAL A 180 -1.09 8.89 -20.71
C VAL A 180 -1.96 9.76 -19.80
N LEU A 181 -1.83 9.60 -18.48
CA LEU A 181 -2.70 10.27 -17.50
C LEU A 181 -2.64 11.80 -17.63
N LYS A 182 -1.46 12.35 -17.97
CA LYS A 182 -1.29 13.79 -18.21
C LYS A 182 -2.10 14.27 -19.43
N GLY A 183 -2.02 13.51 -20.52
CA GLY A 183 -2.67 13.86 -21.78
C GLY A 183 -4.19 13.66 -21.76
N ARG A 184 -4.70 12.88 -20.79
CA ARG A 184 -6.12 12.56 -20.63
C ARG A 184 -6.74 13.27 -19.44
N ASP A 185 -6.17 14.39 -18.98
CA ASP A 185 -6.70 15.11 -17.82
C ASP A 185 -8.19 15.45 -17.98
N ALA A 186 -8.63 15.96 -19.14
CA ALA A 186 -10.05 16.29 -19.36
C ALA A 186 -11.00 15.08 -19.19
N ASP A 187 -10.52 13.86 -19.46
CA ASP A 187 -11.30 12.63 -19.39
C ASP A 187 -11.24 11.97 -18.01
N LEU A 188 -10.43 12.47 -17.08
CA LEU A 188 -10.19 11.86 -15.78
C LEU A 188 -10.96 12.57 -14.65
N ARG A 189 -11.62 11.80 -13.78
CA ARG A 189 -12.27 12.31 -12.56
C ARG A 189 -11.33 12.27 -11.36
N PHE A 190 -10.62 11.16 -11.23
CA PHE A 190 -9.83 10.80 -10.06
C PHE A 190 -8.79 9.75 -10.42
N VAL A 191 -7.60 9.86 -9.85
CA VAL A 191 -6.46 8.98 -10.09
C VAL A 191 -5.79 8.69 -8.75
N PHE A 192 -5.69 7.41 -8.40
CA PHE A 192 -5.05 6.99 -7.15
C PHE A 192 -4.07 5.86 -7.42
N LEU A 193 -2.81 6.08 -7.02
CA LEU A 193 -1.74 5.10 -7.16
C LEU A 193 -1.26 4.69 -5.78
N THR A 194 -1.07 3.39 -5.59
CA THR A 194 -0.56 2.87 -4.34
C THR A 194 0.45 1.75 -4.55
N GLY A 195 1.34 1.59 -3.58
CA GLY A 195 2.42 0.61 -3.62
C GLY A 195 3.16 0.55 -2.29
N VAL A 196 4.30 -0.14 -2.29
CA VAL A 196 5.13 -0.26 -1.09
C VAL A 196 6.13 0.90 -1.03
N SER A 197 6.70 1.29 -2.15
CA SER A 197 7.82 2.20 -2.22
C SER A 197 7.50 3.53 -2.91
N LYS A 198 8.35 4.53 -2.64
CA LYS A 198 8.45 5.78 -3.40
C LYS A 198 9.55 5.75 -4.50
N PHE A 199 10.27 4.63 -4.69
CA PHE A 199 11.48 4.46 -5.54
C PHE A 199 11.33 5.07 -6.94
N SER A 200 10.12 5.09 -7.45
CA SER A 200 9.86 5.37 -8.84
C SER A 200 9.01 6.62 -9.04
N LYS A 201 8.66 7.37 -7.97
CA LYS A 201 7.78 8.55 -8.10
C LYS A 201 8.40 9.64 -8.97
N VAL A 202 9.65 10.02 -8.71
CA VAL A 202 10.33 11.12 -9.42
C VAL A 202 10.63 10.76 -10.88
N SER A 203 10.89 9.48 -11.18
CA SER A 203 11.28 9.00 -12.51
C SER A 203 10.10 8.52 -13.37
N LEU A 204 9.06 7.91 -12.78
CA LEU A 204 7.85 7.48 -13.50
C LEU A 204 6.87 8.62 -13.75
N PHE A 205 6.80 9.58 -12.83
CA PHE A 205 5.81 10.65 -12.86
C PHE A 205 6.42 12.03 -13.14
N SER A 206 7.63 12.10 -13.70
CA SER A 206 8.25 13.36 -14.14
C SER A 206 7.38 14.15 -15.13
N GLY A 207 6.42 13.50 -15.81
CA GLY A 207 5.41 14.17 -16.62
C GLY A 207 4.14 14.60 -15.86
N LEU A 208 3.85 14.00 -14.70
CA LEU A 208 2.66 14.19 -13.86
C LEU A 208 2.98 15.15 -12.70
N ASN A 209 3.12 16.43 -13.02
CA ASN A 209 3.54 17.47 -12.06
C ASN A 209 2.55 17.71 -10.89
N ASN A 210 1.36 17.09 -10.92
CA ASN A 210 0.28 17.33 -9.96
C ASN A 210 0.01 16.15 -9.03
N LEU A 211 0.89 15.14 -8.98
CA LEU A 211 0.68 13.96 -8.14
C LEU A 211 0.93 14.26 -6.65
N ASN A 212 -0.16 14.44 -5.90
CA ASN A 212 -0.13 14.71 -4.47
C ASN A 212 0.24 13.45 -3.68
N ASP A 213 1.40 13.46 -3.02
CA ASP A 213 1.82 12.37 -2.15
C ASP A 213 1.31 12.59 -0.72
N ILE A 214 0.30 11.81 -0.37
CA ILE A 214 -0.37 11.86 0.94
C ILE A 214 0.25 10.88 1.95
N THR A 215 1.39 10.27 1.62
CA THR A 215 2.04 9.26 2.48
C THR A 215 2.33 9.79 3.86
N VAL A 216 2.91 10.99 3.97
CA VAL A 216 3.30 11.60 5.25
C VAL A 216 2.38 12.75 5.69
N ASP A 217 1.19 12.83 5.09
CA ASP A 217 0.18 13.81 5.45
C ASP A 217 -0.64 13.30 6.63
N ASP A 218 -0.57 14.02 7.74
CA ASP A 218 -1.21 13.67 9.01
C ASP A 218 -2.73 13.48 8.87
N ARG A 219 -3.37 14.18 7.93
CA ARG A 219 -4.81 14.05 7.65
C ARG A 219 -5.18 12.65 7.18
N TYR A 220 -4.25 11.91 6.58
CA TYR A 220 -4.45 10.57 6.04
C TYR A 220 -3.66 9.50 6.80
N ALA A 221 -3.18 9.82 8.01
CA ALA A 221 -2.37 8.90 8.80
C ALA A 221 -3.09 7.59 9.14
N ALA A 222 -4.41 7.64 9.41
CA ALA A 222 -5.25 6.50 9.74
C ALA A 222 -6.02 5.88 8.54
N LEU A 223 -5.73 6.34 7.31
CA LEU A 223 -6.37 5.83 6.09
C LEU A 223 -6.13 4.33 5.91
N CYS A 224 -4.91 3.89 6.22
CA CYS A 224 -4.52 2.48 6.28
C CYS A 224 -4.06 2.15 7.70
N GLY A 225 -4.44 0.97 8.20
CA GLY A 225 -4.21 0.58 9.60
C GLY A 225 -5.44 0.73 10.49
N TYR A 226 -5.37 0.11 11.67
CA TYR A 226 -6.37 0.28 12.73
C TYR A 226 -5.85 1.22 13.81
N THR A 227 -6.72 2.01 14.41
CA THR A 227 -6.42 2.93 15.52
C THR A 227 -6.71 2.25 16.87
N GLU A 228 -6.35 2.90 17.98
CA GLU A 228 -6.78 2.44 19.31
C GLU A 228 -8.31 2.43 19.42
N ASP A 229 -8.97 3.46 18.89
CA ASP A 229 -10.43 3.57 18.87
C ASP A 229 -11.09 2.45 18.06
N ASP A 230 -10.51 2.08 16.91
CA ASP A 230 -11.01 0.96 16.11
C ASP A 230 -11.01 -0.36 16.91
N LEU A 231 -9.96 -0.58 17.71
CA LEU A 231 -9.86 -1.77 18.57
C LEU A 231 -10.88 -1.73 19.72
N ASP A 232 -11.12 -0.56 20.29
CA ASP A 232 -11.99 -0.37 21.45
C ASP A 232 -13.48 -0.28 21.05
N THR A 233 -13.79 -0.03 19.78
CA THR A 233 -15.16 0.08 19.26
C THR A 233 -15.52 -1.09 18.34
N VAL A 234 -14.90 -1.17 17.16
CA VAL A 234 -15.22 -2.16 16.11
C VAL A 234 -14.85 -3.57 16.55
N PHE A 235 -13.68 -3.74 17.17
CA PHE A 235 -13.16 -5.05 17.58
C PHE A 235 -13.38 -5.39 19.06
N ALA A 236 -14.09 -4.56 19.84
CA ALA A 236 -14.42 -4.85 21.24
C ALA A 236 -15.02 -6.25 21.48
N PRO A 237 -15.88 -6.79 20.58
CA PRO A 237 -16.41 -8.14 20.76
C PRO A 237 -15.33 -9.24 20.74
N GLU A 238 -14.19 -9.04 20.07
CA GLU A 238 -13.11 -10.03 20.03
C GLU A 238 -12.41 -10.17 21.39
N PHE A 239 -12.22 -9.08 22.13
CA PHE A 239 -11.64 -9.12 23.48
C PHE A 239 -12.58 -9.84 24.45
N THR A 240 -13.89 -9.56 24.35
CA THR A 240 -14.91 -10.21 25.17
C THR A 240 -14.98 -11.71 24.86
N ALA A 241 -14.94 -12.08 23.57
CA ALA A 241 -14.94 -13.48 23.14
C ALA A 241 -13.68 -14.21 23.61
N ALA A 242 -12.50 -13.62 23.46
CA ALA A 242 -11.25 -14.19 23.92
C ALA A 242 -11.26 -14.49 25.44
N ALA A 243 -11.81 -13.59 26.25
CA ALA A 243 -11.96 -13.80 27.68
C ALA A 243 -12.95 -14.96 28.00
N ALA A 244 -14.08 -15.02 27.30
CA ALA A 244 -15.06 -16.10 27.46
C ALA A 244 -14.53 -17.47 27.00
N GLU A 245 -13.63 -17.48 26.01
CA GLU A 245 -12.90 -18.66 25.52
C GLU A 245 -11.77 -19.12 26.49
N GLY A 246 -11.56 -18.42 27.62
CA GLY A 246 -10.49 -18.71 28.58
C GLY A 246 -9.09 -18.31 28.09
N ARG A 247 -9.00 -17.52 27.02
CA ARG A 247 -7.75 -17.04 26.39
C ARG A 247 -7.78 -15.51 26.24
N PRO A 248 -7.93 -14.75 27.34
CA PRO A 248 -8.08 -13.30 27.29
C PRO A 248 -6.89 -12.64 26.59
N LEU A 249 -7.17 -11.65 25.75
CA LEU A 249 -6.16 -10.83 25.10
C LEU A 249 -5.97 -9.53 25.88
N ASP A 250 -4.75 -9.26 26.34
CA ASP A 250 -4.42 -7.99 27.00
C ASP A 250 -4.23 -6.88 25.95
N ARG A 251 -5.00 -5.79 26.07
CA ARG A 251 -4.89 -4.60 25.22
C ARG A 251 -3.48 -4.02 25.20
N ARG A 252 -2.79 -4.01 26.34
CA ARG A 252 -1.40 -3.49 26.43
C ARG A 252 -0.43 -4.36 25.66
N GLN A 253 -0.64 -5.67 25.69
CA GLN A 253 0.17 -6.62 24.94
C GLN A 253 -0.10 -6.50 23.42
N VAL A 254 -1.36 -6.40 23.00
CA VAL A 254 -1.73 -6.12 21.59
C VAL A 254 -1.09 -4.84 21.10
N ARG A 255 -1.12 -3.77 21.91
CA ARG A 255 -0.45 -2.51 21.61
C ARG A 255 1.06 -2.67 21.44
N ALA A 256 1.74 -3.32 22.38
CA ALA A 256 3.20 -3.50 22.35
C ALA A 256 3.67 -4.35 21.16
N TRP A 257 2.85 -5.33 20.75
CA TRP A 257 3.18 -6.24 19.65
C TRP A 257 2.90 -5.66 18.28
N TYR A 258 1.77 -4.96 18.10
CA TYR A 258 1.23 -4.69 16.76
C TYR A 258 0.97 -3.21 16.46
N ASN A 259 0.96 -2.31 17.47
CA ASN A 259 0.86 -0.86 17.27
C ASN A 259 2.24 -0.22 17.17
N GLY A 260 2.32 0.94 16.53
CA GLY A 260 3.51 1.80 16.55
C GLY A 260 3.84 2.43 15.22
N TYR A 261 3.14 2.05 14.15
CA TYR A 261 3.32 2.63 12.84
C TYR A 261 2.79 4.06 12.78
N SER A 262 3.57 4.96 12.19
CA SER A 262 3.40 6.39 12.12
C SER A 262 3.88 6.92 10.78
N TRP A 263 3.18 7.92 10.27
CA TRP A 263 3.51 8.57 9.01
C TRP A 263 3.87 10.05 9.16
N GLY A 264 4.39 10.45 10.33
CA GLY A 264 4.89 11.81 10.56
C GLY A 264 4.07 12.65 11.54
N GLY A 265 2.88 12.15 11.89
CA GLY A 265 1.96 12.76 12.85
C GLY A 265 1.90 12.04 14.20
N PRO A 266 1.01 12.51 15.11
CA PRO A 266 0.82 11.90 16.42
C PRO A 266 0.05 10.57 16.34
N GLN A 267 -0.74 10.36 15.29
CA GLN A 267 -1.52 9.13 15.12
C GLN A 267 -0.58 7.94 14.94
N ARG A 268 -0.84 6.90 15.72
CA ARG A 268 -0.22 5.58 15.56
C ARG A 268 -1.28 4.58 15.12
N VAL A 269 -0.90 3.66 14.26
CA VAL A 269 -1.79 2.61 13.77
C VAL A 269 -1.18 1.23 13.98
N TYR A 270 -2.08 0.28 14.17
CA TYR A 270 -1.81 -1.14 14.14
C TYR A 270 -1.75 -1.64 12.70
N ASN A 271 -0.92 -2.64 12.47
CA ASN A 271 -1.00 -3.43 11.25
C ASN A 271 -2.32 -4.23 11.23
N PRO A 272 -3.19 -4.05 10.23
CA PRO A 272 -4.48 -4.74 10.17
C PRO A 272 -4.37 -6.25 10.19
N PHE A 273 -3.41 -6.80 9.44
CA PHE A 273 -3.28 -8.23 9.26
C PHE A 273 -2.87 -8.92 10.57
N ASP A 274 -1.95 -8.32 11.32
CA ASP A 274 -1.48 -8.88 12.59
C ASP A 274 -2.56 -8.81 13.67
N VAL A 275 -3.33 -7.72 13.70
CA VAL A 275 -4.50 -7.58 14.59
C VAL A 275 -5.54 -8.65 14.30
N LEU A 276 -5.87 -8.87 13.02
CA LEU A 276 -6.84 -9.91 12.66
C LEU A 276 -6.34 -11.31 13.03
N LEU A 277 -5.04 -11.59 12.88
CA LEU A 277 -4.46 -12.88 13.24
C LEU A 277 -4.35 -13.11 14.74
N VAL A 278 -4.01 -12.11 15.55
CA VAL A 278 -4.04 -12.28 17.01
C VAL A 278 -5.48 -12.50 17.50
N PHE A 279 -6.47 -11.87 16.87
CA PHE A 279 -7.86 -12.19 17.14
C PHE A 279 -8.20 -13.63 16.72
N ASP A 280 -7.83 -14.09 15.54
CA ASP A 280 -8.15 -15.47 15.14
C ASP A 280 -7.43 -16.54 15.98
N LYS A 281 -6.11 -16.39 16.17
CA LYS A 281 -5.26 -17.42 16.80
C LYS A 281 -5.17 -17.32 18.31
N ARG A 282 -5.52 -16.16 18.88
CA ARG A 282 -5.33 -15.82 20.30
C ARG A 282 -3.89 -16.06 20.78
N ASP A 283 -2.92 -15.73 19.93
CA ASP A 283 -1.50 -15.93 20.18
C ASP A 283 -0.67 -14.81 19.59
N PHE A 284 0.37 -14.41 20.33
CA PHE A 284 1.26 -13.31 19.99
C PHE A 284 2.49 -13.84 19.25
N ARG A 285 2.55 -13.58 17.95
CA ARG A 285 3.65 -13.98 17.06
C ARG A 285 3.93 -12.91 16.01
N ALA A 286 5.05 -13.07 15.33
CA ALA A 286 5.49 -12.20 14.23
C ALA A 286 4.89 -12.62 12.88
N TRP A 287 3.58 -12.44 12.73
CA TRP A 287 2.81 -12.87 11.57
C TRP A 287 3.15 -12.14 10.25
N TRP A 288 3.42 -10.84 10.33
CA TRP A 288 3.72 -10.00 9.16
C TRP A 288 5.09 -10.36 8.58
N PHE A 289 6.07 -10.61 9.44
CA PHE A 289 7.44 -10.85 9.02
C PHE A 289 7.63 -12.16 8.25
N GLU A 290 6.97 -13.24 8.67
CA GLU A 290 7.13 -14.59 8.08
C GLU A 290 6.75 -14.68 6.60
N THR A 291 5.96 -13.72 6.11
CA THR A 291 5.30 -13.83 4.79
C THR A 291 5.52 -12.61 3.89
N ALA A 292 6.08 -11.52 4.42
CA ALA A 292 6.29 -10.29 3.68
C ALA A 292 7.78 -9.87 3.60
N THR A 293 8.71 -10.62 4.20
CA THR A 293 10.10 -10.17 4.27
C THR A 293 10.78 -10.17 2.91
N PRO A 294 11.20 -9.01 2.38
CA PRO A 294 11.99 -8.98 1.16
C PRO A 294 13.33 -9.66 1.47
N ARG A 295 13.56 -10.84 0.90
CA ARG A 295 14.87 -11.52 0.94
C ARG A 295 15.99 -10.55 0.59
N PHE A 296 15.74 -9.66 -0.36
CA PHE A 296 16.62 -8.57 -0.75
C PHE A 296 17.08 -7.71 0.43
N LEU A 297 16.17 -7.22 1.29
CA LEU A 297 16.53 -6.33 2.38
C LEU A 297 17.40 -7.03 3.43
N VAL A 298 17.02 -8.26 3.82
CA VAL A 298 17.81 -9.04 4.78
C VAL A 298 19.20 -9.33 4.21
N GLN A 299 19.28 -9.72 2.94
CA GLN A 299 20.56 -9.93 2.26
C GLN A 299 21.38 -8.65 2.14
N TRP A 300 20.73 -7.51 1.86
CA TRP A 300 21.39 -6.21 1.77
C TRP A 300 22.00 -5.83 3.12
N LEU A 301 21.22 -5.87 4.20
CA LEU A 301 21.70 -5.58 5.57
C LEU A 301 22.82 -6.54 5.98
N ALA A 302 22.70 -7.81 5.61
CA ALA A 302 23.70 -8.83 5.91
C ALA A 302 25.03 -8.56 5.18
N ARG A 303 24.98 -8.32 3.86
CA ARG A 303 26.16 -8.02 3.03
C ARG A 303 26.90 -6.77 3.50
N HIS A 304 26.16 -5.75 3.93
CA HIS A 304 26.74 -4.49 4.41
C HIS A 304 27.12 -4.51 5.90
N ARG A 305 26.92 -5.65 6.60
CA ARG A 305 27.19 -5.80 8.05
C ARG A 305 26.57 -4.66 8.87
N PHE A 306 25.33 -4.30 8.55
CA PHE A 306 24.65 -3.16 9.16
C PHE A 306 24.60 -3.31 10.69
N TYR A 307 24.96 -2.26 11.44
CA TYR A 307 24.97 -2.28 12.90
C TYR A 307 23.54 -2.17 13.43
N THR A 308 22.89 -3.30 13.67
CA THR A 308 21.45 -3.39 14.00
C THR A 308 20.97 -2.57 15.19
N PRO A 309 21.77 -2.28 16.25
CA PRO A 309 21.33 -1.38 17.30
C PRO A 309 21.00 0.03 16.82
N GLN A 310 21.54 0.49 15.68
CA GLN A 310 21.16 1.77 15.07
C GLN A 310 19.70 1.79 14.59
N LEU A 311 19.09 0.63 14.31
CA LEU A 311 17.69 0.54 13.87
C LEU A 311 16.69 1.05 14.92
N GLU A 312 17.07 1.08 16.20
CA GLU A 312 16.24 1.67 17.26
C GLU A 312 16.11 3.20 17.10
N ARG A 313 17.09 3.84 16.43
CA ARG A 313 17.10 5.29 16.22
C ARG A 313 17.99 5.71 15.04
N LEU A 314 17.38 5.87 13.86
CA LEU A 314 18.03 6.44 12.67
C LEU A 314 17.53 7.85 12.41
N TYR A 315 18.40 8.71 11.88
CA TYR A 315 18.04 10.05 11.44
C TYR A 315 17.89 10.05 9.92
N ALA A 316 16.77 10.58 9.42
CA ALA A 316 16.50 10.72 7.99
C ALA A 316 16.07 12.15 7.69
N SER A 317 16.61 12.74 6.62
CA SER A 317 16.10 14.01 6.10
C SER A 317 14.85 13.77 5.24
N GLU A 318 14.05 14.81 5.02
CA GLU A 318 12.93 14.73 4.07
C GLU A 318 13.38 14.38 2.64
N GLN A 319 14.54 14.91 2.24
CA GLN A 319 15.18 14.53 0.99
C GLN A 319 15.50 13.04 0.99
N LEU A 320 16.06 12.47 2.06
CA LEU A 320 16.35 11.05 2.13
C LEU A 320 15.08 10.19 2.03
N LEU A 321 13.95 10.62 2.61
CA LEU A 321 12.67 9.89 2.46
C LEU A 321 12.04 10.02 1.06
N SER A 322 12.51 10.98 0.25
CA SER A 322 11.95 11.34 -1.06
C SER A 322 12.89 11.04 -2.24
N ALA A 323 14.20 10.98 -2.00
CA ALA A 323 15.25 10.86 -3.00
C ALA A 323 15.53 9.39 -3.24
N PHE A 324 15.14 8.88 -4.40
CA PHE A 324 15.48 7.51 -4.75
C PHE A 324 15.80 7.33 -6.22
N ASP A 325 16.98 6.75 -6.44
CA ASP A 325 17.46 6.16 -7.68
C ASP A 325 17.59 4.65 -7.44
N VAL A 326 17.25 3.83 -8.43
CA VAL A 326 17.46 2.37 -8.39
C VAL A 326 18.96 2.07 -8.23
N GLU A 327 19.83 2.99 -8.65
CA GLU A 327 21.29 2.87 -8.56
C GLU A 327 21.83 3.20 -7.15
N HIS A 328 21.08 3.93 -6.31
CA HIS A 328 21.49 4.34 -4.96
C HIS A 328 20.37 4.07 -3.95
N ILE A 329 20.40 2.87 -3.36
CA ILE A 329 19.41 2.44 -2.36
C ILE A 329 19.87 2.89 -0.97
N GLU A 330 19.21 3.92 -0.44
CA GLU A 330 19.37 4.31 0.97
C GLU A 330 18.57 3.36 1.89
N PRO A 331 19.23 2.68 2.83
CA PRO A 331 18.60 1.64 3.65
C PRO A 331 17.51 2.18 4.57
N GLU A 332 17.65 3.39 5.12
CA GLU A 332 16.70 4.01 6.05
C GLU A 332 15.31 4.10 5.41
N ALA A 333 15.26 4.56 4.16
CA ALA A 333 14.01 4.71 3.46
C ALA A 333 13.44 3.39 2.97
N LEU A 334 14.29 2.45 2.52
CA LEU A 334 13.83 1.12 2.17
C LEU A 334 13.20 0.46 3.39
N LEU A 335 13.87 0.50 4.54
CA LEU A 335 13.39 -0.01 5.82
C LEU A 335 12.06 0.63 6.24
N TRP A 336 11.94 1.96 6.08
CA TRP A 336 10.71 2.67 6.38
C TRP A 336 9.55 2.31 5.45
N GLN A 337 9.78 2.37 4.13
CA GLN A 337 8.75 2.10 3.11
C GLN A 337 8.26 0.65 3.16
N THR A 338 9.16 -0.28 3.48
CA THR A 338 8.81 -1.69 3.65
C THR A 338 8.22 -2.01 5.03
N GLY A 339 8.20 -1.06 5.98
CA GLY A 339 7.53 -1.21 7.28
C GLY A 339 8.39 -1.80 8.40
N TYR A 340 9.71 -1.93 8.21
CA TYR A 340 10.63 -2.31 9.29
C TYR A 340 10.96 -1.15 10.22
N LEU A 341 10.92 0.06 9.70
CA LEU A 341 11.04 1.28 10.48
C LEU A 341 9.80 2.14 10.32
N THR A 342 9.59 3.01 11.29
CA THR A 342 8.49 3.96 11.31
C THR A 342 8.94 5.32 11.84
N LEU A 343 8.18 6.37 11.54
CA LEU A 343 8.49 7.73 11.97
C LEU A 343 8.16 7.89 13.45
N THR A 344 9.17 7.83 14.30
CA THR A 344 9.00 7.97 15.76
C THR A 344 8.91 9.43 16.17
N GLU A 345 9.63 10.31 15.49
CA GLU A 345 9.68 11.74 15.78
C GLU A 345 9.84 12.56 14.50
N ARG A 346 9.20 13.73 14.45
CA ARG A 346 9.42 14.76 13.44
C ARG A 346 9.99 16.00 14.12
N ARG A 347 11.09 16.53 13.57
CA ARG A 347 11.79 17.72 14.05
C ARG A 347 11.91 18.73 12.91
N ILE A 348 12.03 20.01 13.28
CA ILE A 348 12.47 21.05 12.35
C ILE A 348 13.92 21.36 12.69
N THR A 349 14.79 21.29 11.68
CA THR A 349 16.20 21.65 11.83
C THR A 349 16.36 23.16 12.05
N PRO A 350 17.50 23.63 12.56
CA PRO A 350 17.79 25.07 12.62
C PRO A 350 17.68 25.79 11.27
N ALA A 351 17.83 25.06 10.16
CA ALA A 351 17.67 25.57 8.80
C ALA A 351 16.19 25.63 8.34
N GLY A 352 15.24 25.31 9.21
CA GLY A 352 13.80 25.31 8.90
C GLY A 352 13.33 24.10 8.09
N THR A 353 14.18 23.12 7.83
CA THR A 353 13.83 21.91 7.07
C THR A 353 13.35 20.79 8.00
N PRO A 354 12.37 19.96 7.58
CA PRO A 354 11.94 18.83 8.38
C PRO A 354 13.01 17.72 8.37
N ALA A 355 13.24 17.17 9.56
CA ALA A 355 14.05 15.99 9.82
C ALA A 355 13.23 14.98 10.60
N TYR A 356 13.53 13.71 10.38
CA TYR A 356 12.76 12.60 10.92
C TYR A 356 13.67 11.67 11.70
N VAL A 357 13.11 11.12 12.77
CA VAL A 357 13.70 9.99 13.50
C VAL A 357 12.90 8.75 13.15
N LEU A 358 13.62 7.73 12.69
CA LEU A 358 13.09 6.41 12.40
C LEU A 358 13.44 5.45 13.53
N GLY A 359 12.54 4.53 13.82
CA GLY A 359 12.77 3.46 14.79
C GLY A 359 11.90 2.25 14.50
N LEU A 360 12.15 1.14 15.20
CA LEU A 360 11.34 -0.06 15.10
C LEU A 360 9.91 0.24 15.60
N PRO A 361 8.86 -0.16 14.86
CA PRO A 361 7.49 0.17 15.22
C PRO A 361 7.04 -0.54 16.50
N ASN A 362 7.38 -1.82 16.64
CA ASN A 362 6.79 -2.69 17.65
C ASN A 362 7.68 -3.91 17.97
N GLN A 363 7.21 -4.73 18.92
CA GLN A 363 7.93 -5.93 19.35
C GLN A 363 8.03 -6.99 18.24
N GLU A 364 6.99 -7.17 17.42
CA GLU A 364 7.00 -8.12 16.31
C GLU A 364 8.17 -7.86 15.35
N VAL A 365 8.26 -6.63 14.84
CA VAL A 365 9.26 -6.26 13.84
C VAL A 365 10.66 -6.36 14.45
N ARG A 366 10.83 -5.91 15.70
CA ARG A 366 12.10 -6.04 16.43
C ARG A 366 12.54 -7.50 16.52
N MET A 367 11.66 -8.39 16.96
CA MET A 367 12.02 -9.80 17.16
C MET A 367 12.35 -10.47 15.83
N ALA A 368 11.50 -10.27 14.83
CA ALA A 368 11.60 -11.02 13.58
C ALA A 368 12.76 -10.53 12.69
N LEU A 369 13.02 -9.22 12.64
CA LEU A 369 14.16 -8.68 11.91
C LEU A 369 15.49 -9.14 12.50
N ASN A 370 15.62 -9.11 13.83
CA ASN A 370 16.82 -9.61 14.51
C ASN A 370 17.01 -11.12 14.29
N ALA A 371 15.92 -11.90 14.30
CA ALA A 371 15.99 -13.33 14.02
C ALA A 371 16.46 -13.62 12.59
N ALA A 372 15.94 -12.90 11.60
CA ALA A 372 16.33 -13.08 10.20
C ALA A 372 17.77 -12.65 9.92
N LEU A 373 18.21 -11.53 10.49
CA LEU A 373 19.60 -11.07 10.35
C LEU A 373 20.57 -12.04 11.02
N ARG A 374 20.24 -12.54 12.22
CA ARG A 374 21.02 -13.59 12.88
C ARG A 374 21.16 -14.82 11.98
N ALA A 375 20.07 -15.29 11.37
CA ALA A 375 20.12 -16.41 10.45
C ALA A 375 21.02 -16.11 9.24
N ALA A 376 20.81 -14.96 8.58
CA ALA A 376 21.57 -14.57 7.40
C ALA A 376 23.07 -14.35 7.63
N TRP A 377 23.48 -13.91 8.83
CA TRP A 377 24.89 -13.80 9.20
C TRP A 377 25.55 -15.14 9.49
N LEU A 378 24.79 -16.09 10.04
CA LEU A 378 25.30 -17.42 10.39
C LEU A 378 25.37 -18.36 9.19
N THR A 379 24.54 -18.19 8.15
CA THR A 379 24.54 -19.12 6.98
C THR A 379 25.88 -19.17 6.24
N PRO A 380 26.54 -18.04 5.89
CA PRO A 380 27.85 -18.06 5.24
C PRO A 380 28.95 -18.62 6.13
N GLU A 381 28.80 -18.53 7.45
CA GLU A 381 29.76 -19.02 8.44
C GLU A 381 29.60 -20.53 8.67
N LEU A 382 28.36 -21.04 8.68
CA LEU A 382 28.04 -22.47 8.71
C LEU A 382 28.49 -23.21 7.45
N GLU A 383 28.29 -22.65 6.26
CA GLU A 383 28.80 -23.24 5.01
C GLU A 383 30.34 -23.31 4.98
N ARG A 384 31.02 -22.39 5.67
CA ARG A 384 32.49 -22.37 5.81
C ARG A 384 33.04 -23.33 6.87
N ILE A 385 32.25 -23.66 7.88
CA ILE A 385 32.62 -24.58 8.98
C ILE A 385 32.32 -26.04 8.60
N LEU A 386 31.38 -26.25 7.66
CA LEU A 386 30.98 -27.57 7.15
C LEU A 386 31.73 -28.00 5.87
N GLN A 387 32.60 -27.12 5.33
CA GLN A 387 33.62 -27.45 4.33
C GLN A 387 34.97 -27.63 5.03
#